data_AF-A0A9P6WRM0-F1
#
_entry.id   AF-A0A9P6WRM0-F1
#
_cell.length_a   1.000
_cell.length_b   1.000
_cell.length_c   1.000
_cell.angle_alpha   90.00
_cell.angle_beta   90.00
_cell.angle_gamma   90.00
#
_symmetry.space_group_name_H-M   'P 1'
#
loop_
_entity.id
_entity.type
_entity.pdbx_description
1 polymer ?
#
loop_
_entity_poly.entity_id
_entity_poly.type
_entity_poly.pdbx_seq_one_letter_code
_entity_poly.pdbx_strand_id
1 'polypeptide(L)'
;MAKEEWDQEKGEQVKTDELETVNQANALWARSKSDVTEEQFREFYKTVSHDYDDPLAWTHNRVEGRSEYTQLLYVPKHAQMDICCRRTCVSCAA
;
A
#
# COMPACT_ATOMS: atom_id res chain seq x y z
N MET A 1 -4.52 -20.04 3.43
CA MET A 1 -5.70 -20.77 2.89
C MET A 1 -5.19 -22.09 2.33
N ALA A 2 -5.92 -23.20 2.45
CA ALA A 2 -5.49 -24.44 1.79
C ALA A 2 -5.59 -24.25 0.26
N LYS A 3 -4.56 -24.66 -0.49
CA LYS A 3 -4.56 -24.58 -1.95
C LYS A 3 -5.66 -25.49 -2.51
N GLU A 4 -6.55 -24.93 -3.33
CA GLU A 4 -7.62 -25.68 -4.02
C GLU A 4 -7.18 -25.89 -5.47
N GLU A 5 -6.88 -27.12 -5.86
CA GLU A 5 -6.49 -27.45 -7.24
C GLU A 5 -7.62 -28.25 -7.91
N TRP A 6 -7.93 -27.88 -9.15
CA TRP A 6 -9.03 -28.48 -9.90
C TRP A 6 -8.59 -29.79 -10.55
N ASP A 7 -9.13 -30.91 -10.08
CA ASP A 7 -8.82 -32.24 -10.63
C ASP A 7 -9.79 -32.58 -11.78
N GLN A 8 -9.26 -32.65 -13.01
CA GLN A 8 -10.07 -32.87 -14.23
C GLN A 8 -10.65 -34.29 -14.33
N GLU A 9 -10.13 -35.28 -13.59
CA GLU A 9 -10.64 -36.66 -13.64
C GLU A 9 -11.83 -36.89 -12.70
N LYS A 10 -11.94 -36.13 -11.60
CA LYS A 10 -13.05 -36.25 -10.63
C LYS A 10 -14.06 -35.11 -10.64
N GLY A 11 -13.79 -34.00 -11.32
CA GLY A 11 -14.72 -32.86 -11.40
C GLY A 11 -14.99 -32.18 -10.05
N GLU A 12 -14.07 -32.32 -9.09
CA GLU A 12 -14.20 -31.82 -7.73
C GLU A 12 -12.94 -31.03 -7.34
N GLN A 13 -13.10 -29.98 -6.54
CA GLN A 13 -11.96 -29.23 -6.00
C GLN A 13 -11.33 -30.02 -4.85
N VAL A 14 -10.09 -30.48 -5.04
CA VAL A 14 -9.35 -31.18 -4.00
C VAL A 14 -8.57 -30.14 -3.20
N LYS A 15 -8.84 -30.09 -1.88
CA LYS A 15 -8.04 -29.28 -0.94
C LYS A 15 -6.71 -29.99 -0.69
N THR A 16 -5.62 -29.39 -1.16
CA THR A 16 -4.26 -29.82 -0.86
C THR A 16 -3.85 -29.31 0.53
N ASP A 17 -3.07 -30.09 1.29
CA ASP A 17 -2.56 -29.74 2.63
C ASP A 17 -1.52 -28.58 2.60
N GLU A 18 -1.18 -28.09 1.41
CA GLU A 18 -0.31 -26.95 1.20
C GLU A 18 -1.04 -25.65 1.61
N LEU A 19 -0.57 -25.06 2.70
CA LEU A 19 -1.03 -23.77 3.19
C LEU A 19 -0.44 -22.65 2.33
N GLU A 20 -1.27 -22.04 1.48
CA GLU A 20 -0.91 -20.84 0.74
C GLU A 20 -0.91 -19.63 1.67
N THR A 21 0.21 -18.90 1.66
CA THR A 21 0.37 -17.65 2.41
C THR A 21 -0.26 -16.52 1.60
N VAL A 22 -1.53 -16.24 1.90
CA VAL A 22 -2.35 -15.21 1.21
C VAL A 22 -1.82 -13.79 1.41
N ASN A 23 -1.17 -13.54 2.54
CA ASN A 23 -0.59 -12.24 2.87
C ASN A 23 0.85 -12.44 3.32
N GLN A 24 1.79 -11.94 2.54
CA GLN A 24 3.16 -11.73 3.01
C GLN A 24 3.09 -10.62 4.05
N ALA A 25 2.76 -10.96 5.29
CA ALA A 25 2.47 -10.08 6.42
C ALA A 25 3.70 -9.25 6.88
N ASN A 26 4.34 -8.56 5.96
CA ASN A 26 5.42 -7.63 6.23
C ASN A 26 4.89 -6.23 5.97
N ALA A 27 4.76 -5.48 7.07
CA ALA A 27 4.61 -4.03 7.04
C ALA A 27 5.64 -3.44 6.07
N LEU A 28 5.17 -2.88 4.95
CA LEU A 28 6.03 -2.35 3.89
C LEU A 28 6.93 -1.24 4.41
N TRP A 29 6.45 -0.47 5.39
CA TRP A 29 7.24 0.56 6.08
C TRP A 29 8.38 -0.01 6.95
N ALA A 30 8.29 -1.26 7.42
CA ALA A 30 9.31 -1.87 8.29
C ALA A 30 10.47 -2.52 7.51
N ARG A 31 10.30 -2.74 6.20
CA ARG A 31 11.34 -3.30 5.32
C ARG A 31 12.41 -2.26 5.02
N SER A 32 13.58 -2.70 4.56
CA SER A 32 14.60 -1.77 4.07
C SER A 32 14.15 -1.13 2.75
N LYS A 33 14.58 0.10 2.48
CA LYS A 33 14.24 0.80 1.22
C LYS A 33 14.72 0.04 -0.02
N SER A 34 15.77 -0.76 0.11
CA SER A 34 16.36 -1.54 -0.99
C SER A 34 15.57 -2.79 -1.35
N ASP A 35 14.77 -3.32 -0.42
CA ASP A 35 13.99 -4.55 -0.61
C ASP A 35 12.58 -4.30 -1.17
N VAL A 36 12.19 -3.03 -1.33
CA VAL A 36 10.84 -2.63 -1.74
C VAL A 36 10.89 -2.05 -3.14
N THR A 37 10.11 -2.63 -4.05
CA THR A 37 10.02 -2.14 -5.44
C THR A 37 9.14 -0.89 -5.52
N GLU A 38 9.33 -0.09 -6.58
CA GLU A 38 8.50 1.09 -6.80
C GLU A 38 7.02 0.74 -6.97
N GLU A 39 6.71 -0.39 -7.59
CA GLU A 39 5.34 -0.91 -7.72
C GLU A 39 4.72 -1.18 -6.35
N GLN A 40 5.47 -1.77 -5.42
CA GLN A 40 5.00 -2.00 -4.05
C GLN A 40 4.71 -0.68 -3.32
N PHE A 41 5.53 0.36 -3.52
CA PHE A 41 5.25 1.69 -2.95
C PHE A 41 3.97 2.32 -3.53
N ARG A 42 3.68 2.12 -4.82
CA ARG A 42 2.47 2.63 -5.49
C ARG A 42 1.22 1.89 -5.03
N GLU A 43 1.26 0.55 -5.00
CA GLU A 43 0.13 -0.26 -4.55
C GLU A 43 -0.18 -0.02 -3.06
N PHE A 44 0.85 0.17 -2.25
CA PHE A 44 0.67 0.57 -0.85
C PHE A 44 0.01 1.95 -0.72
N TYR A 45 0.41 2.93 -1.53
CA TYR A 45 -0.25 4.24 -1.56
C TYR A 45 -1.75 4.08 -1.85
N LYS A 46 -2.12 3.40 -2.93
CA LYS A 46 -3.53 3.20 -3.33
C LYS A 46 -4.36 2.54 -2.24
N THR A 47 -3.77 1.57 -1.54
CA THR A 47 -4.42 0.85 -0.43
C THR A 47 -4.68 1.77 0.77
N VAL A 48 -3.78 2.70 1.08
CA VAL A 48 -3.89 3.58 2.26
C VAL A 48 -4.72 4.83 1.96
N SER A 49 -4.48 5.47 0.81
CA SER A 49 -5.09 6.74 0.43
C SER A 49 -6.50 6.58 -0.13
N HIS A 50 -6.90 5.37 -0.51
CA HIS A 50 -8.13 5.08 -1.27
C HIS A 50 -8.20 5.85 -2.59
N ASP A 51 -7.04 6.27 -3.10
CA ASP A 51 -6.87 6.92 -4.39
C ASP A 51 -6.48 5.85 -5.42
N TYR A 52 -6.93 6.01 -6.66
CA TYR A 52 -6.56 5.11 -7.76
C TYR A 52 -5.32 5.59 -8.51
N ASP A 53 -5.00 6.88 -8.40
CA ASP A 53 -3.83 7.46 -9.03
C ASP A 53 -2.52 7.14 -8.29
N ASP A 54 -1.42 7.15 -9.03
CA ASP A 54 -0.09 7.01 -8.43
C ASP A 54 0.31 8.29 -7.67
N PRO A 55 1.08 8.19 -6.57
CA PRO A 55 1.57 9.36 -5.85
C PRO A 55 2.56 10.17 -6.69
N LEU A 56 2.71 11.46 -6.40
CA LEU A 56 3.68 12.35 -7.07
C LEU A 56 5.11 12.05 -6.59
N ALA A 57 5.28 11.91 -5.28
CA ALA A 57 6.56 11.64 -4.64
C ALA A 57 6.34 10.92 -3.31
N TRP A 58 7.36 10.19 -2.85
CA TRP A 58 7.35 9.56 -1.53
C TRP A 58 8.72 9.69 -0.86
N THR A 59 8.75 9.55 0.46
CA THR A 59 9.97 9.56 1.26
C THR A 59 9.87 8.49 2.33
N HIS A 60 10.89 7.64 2.41
CA HIS A 60 11.00 6.57 3.40
C HIS A 60 12.24 6.79 4.25
N ASN A 61 12.02 7.10 5.52
CA ASN A 61 13.08 7.43 6.47
C ASN A 61 12.97 6.54 7.70
N ARG A 62 14.09 5.99 8.14
CA ARG A 62 14.24 5.32 9.43
C ARG A 62 15.15 6.18 10.30
N VAL A 63 14.65 6.60 11.46
CA VAL A 63 15.38 7.45 12.39
C VAL A 63 15.66 6.65 13.66
N GLU A 64 16.94 6.52 13.98
CA GLU A 64 17.44 5.84 15.17
C GLU A 64 18.16 6.88 16.05
N GLY A 65 17.76 7.00 17.32
CA GLY A 65 18.20 8.08 18.21
C GLY A 65 17.47 8.05 19.55
N ARG A 66 17.09 9.23 20.09
CA ARG A 66 16.30 9.29 21.35
C ARG A 66 14.88 8.71 21.21
N SER A 67 14.35 8.72 19.99
CA SER A 67 13.09 8.09 19.65
C SER A 67 13.30 7.33 18.35
N GLU A 68 12.94 6.05 18.35
CA GLU A 68 13.02 5.19 17.18
C GLU A 68 11.68 5.25 16.45
N TYR A 69 11.69 5.68 15.19
CA TYR A 69 10.51 5.64 14.34
C TYR A 69 10.88 5.45 12.88
N THR A 70 9.96 4.82 12.15
CA THR A 70 10.04 4.70 10.70
C THR A 70 8.89 5.48 10.10
N GLN A 71 9.21 6.35 9.16
CA GLN A 71 8.27 7.24 8.50
C GLN A 71 8.23 6.94 7.01
N LEU A 72 7.02 6.76 6.49
CA LEU A 72 6.73 6.68 5.07
C LEU A 72 5.74 7.80 4.73
N LEU A 73 6.21 8.78 3.98
CA LEU A 73 5.43 9.95 3.57
C LEU A 73 5.13 9.88 2.08
N TYR A 74 3.90 10.24 1.71
CA TYR A 74 3.43 10.32 0.33
C TYR A 74 2.91 11.72 0.03
N VAL A 75 3.12 12.17 -1.21
CA VAL A 75 2.53 13.39 -1.76
C VAL A 75 1.51 12.99 -2.82
N PRO A 76 0.20 13.26 -2.62
CA PRO A 76 -0.82 12.97 -3.62
C PRO A 76 -0.70 13.90 -4.83
N LYS A 77 -1.10 13.44 -6.02
CA LYS A 77 -1.16 14.29 -7.24
C LYS A 77 -2.33 15.26 -7.20
N HIS A 78 -3.45 14.82 -6.62
CA HIS A 78 -4.67 15.60 -6.53
C HIS A 78 -4.93 16.01 -5.09
N ALA A 79 -5.30 17.27 -4.90
CA ALA A 79 -5.79 17.76 -3.63
C ALA A 79 -7.14 17.09 -3.32
N GLN A 80 -7.25 16.44 -2.17
CA GLN A 80 -8.52 15.90 -1.69
C GLN A 80 -9.49 17.04 -1.40
N MET A 81 -10.76 16.88 -1.77
CA MET A 81 -11.78 17.94 -1.73
C MET A 81 -11.96 18.59 -0.34
N ASP A 82 -11.62 17.88 0.74
CA ASP A 82 -11.85 18.36 2.11
C ASP A 82 -10.75 19.28 2.65
N ILE A 83 -9.53 19.29 2.08
CA ILE A 83 -8.40 20.06 2.63
C ILE A 83 -8.65 21.58 2.67
N CYS A 84 -9.53 22.07 1.78
CA CYS A 84 -9.86 23.49 1.65
C CYS A 84 -11.21 23.86 2.29
N CYS A 85 -11.99 22.90 2.83
CA CYS A 85 -13.37 23.15 3.26
C CYS A 85 -13.50 23.79 4.66
N ARG A 86 -12.42 24.30 5.25
CA ARG A 86 -12.49 25.04 6.51
C ARG A 86 -11.62 26.29 6.45
N ARG A 87 -12.25 27.38 6.02
CA ARG A 87 -11.78 28.78 6.11
C ARG A 87 -10.76 29.13 5.01
N THR A 88 -11.18 30.01 4.10
CA THR A 88 -10.35 30.77 3.13
C THR A 88 -9.63 29.98 2.04
N CYS A 89 -10.25 29.89 0.85
CA CYS A 89 -9.54 30.20 -0.40
C CYS A 89 -10.55 30.58 -1.50
N VAL A 90 -10.61 31.89 -1.80
CA VAL A 90 -11.47 32.53 -2.82
C VAL A 90 -10.85 32.46 -4.22
N SER A 91 -9.94 31.52 -4.47
CA SER A 91 -9.22 31.45 -5.75
C SER A 91 -8.93 30.01 -6.16
N CYS A 92 -10.00 29.27 -6.42
CA CYS A 92 -9.94 28.02 -7.18
C CYS A 92 -10.88 28.16 -8.38
N ALA A 93 -10.61 29.16 -9.22
CA ALA A 93 -11.23 29.36 -10.52
C ALA A 93 -10.28 30.22 -11.36
N ALA A 94 -9.25 29.58 -11.90
CA ALA A 94 -8.52 30.01 -13.09
C ALA A 94 -7.77 28.80 -13.65
#